data_AF-A0A833HJA1-F1
#
_entry.id   AF-A0A833HJA1-F1
#
_cell.length_a   1.000
_cell.length_b   1.000
_cell.length_c   1.000
_cell.angle_alpha   90.00
_cell.angle_beta   90.00
_cell.angle_gamma   90.00
#
_symmetry.space_group_name_H-M   'P 1'
#
loop_
_entity.id
_entity.type
_entity.pdbx_description
1 polymer ?
#
loop_
_entity_poly.entity_id
_entity_poly.type
_entity_poly.pdbx_seq_one_letter_code
_entity_poly.pdbx_strand_id
1 'polypeptide(L)'
;MRRGATLLVTVTNDAWYGDSAAPRQHLRAARFRAAENRRWLARAAITGISALVRPDGSLAAELEVGREGTLLVEAAGRDDRTPYSRAPWLVPALCFAITGLAGCAARHRDAATGGRTSSGSGGEIPPAASAPGNVG
;
A
#
# COMPACT_ATOMS: atom_id res chain seq x y z
N MET A 1 -5.48 17.10 7.97
CA MET A 1 -5.31 18.10 9.05
C MET A 1 -6.63 18.80 9.37
N ARG A 2 -7.03 18.83 10.64
CA ARG A 2 -8.37 19.31 11.07
C ARG A 2 -8.44 20.79 11.49
N ARG A 3 -7.30 21.44 11.78
CA ARG A 3 -7.25 22.81 12.35
C ARG A 3 -6.31 23.79 11.63
N GLY A 4 -6.05 23.62 10.33
CA GLY A 4 -5.28 24.60 9.55
C GLY A 4 -3.75 24.58 9.75
N ALA A 5 -3.17 23.46 10.16
CA ALA A 5 -1.71 23.33 10.22
C ALA A 5 -1.07 23.51 8.83
N THR A 6 0.04 24.25 8.78
CA THR A 6 0.77 24.61 7.56
C THR A 6 2.08 23.82 7.39
N LEU A 7 2.49 23.07 8.42
CA LEU A 7 3.69 22.24 8.47
C LEU A 7 3.41 20.94 9.23
N LEU A 8 4.09 19.86 8.85
CA LEU A 8 4.21 18.63 9.62
C LEU A 8 5.57 18.55 10.30
N VAL A 9 5.61 18.16 11.56
CA VAL A 9 6.86 17.90 12.28
C VAL A 9 6.80 16.49 12.85
N THR A 10 7.89 15.74 12.69
CA THR A 10 8.04 14.40 13.24
C THR A 10 9.38 14.33 13.96
N VAL A 11 9.34 14.17 15.28
CA VAL A 11 10.53 13.93 16.11
C VAL A 11 10.55 12.44 16.44
N THR A 12 11.67 11.78 16.23
CA THR A 12 11.77 10.32 16.35
C THR A 12 13.15 9.88 16.82
N ASN A 13 13.20 8.68 17.40
CA ASN A 13 14.44 8.01 17.72
C ASN A 13 14.46 6.67 16.98
N ASP A 14 15.30 6.55 15.96
CA ASP A 14 15.48 5.30 15.23
C ASP A 14 16.76 4.54 15.69
N ALA A 15 17.35 4.88 16.85
CA ALA A 15 18.61 4.31 17.33
C ALA A 15 18.60 2.78 17.42
N TRP A 16 17.49 2.21 17.85
CA TRP A 16 17.37 0.77 18.07
C TRP A 16 17.31 -0.04 16.76
N TYR A 17 17.13 0.61 15.60
CA TYR A 17 17.05 -0.06 14.31
C TYR A 17 18.41 -0.24 13.62
N GLY A 18 19.45 0.45 14.08
CA GLY A 18 20.79 0.37 13.47
C GLY A 18 20.78 0.53 11.94
N ASP A 19 21.54 -0.31 11.25
CA ASP A 19 21.67 -0.30 9.78
C ASP A 19 20.59 -1.12 9.05
N SER A 20 19.45 -1.38 9.72
CA SER A 20 18.36 -2.10 9.09
C SER A 20 17.61 -1.26 8.05
N ALA A 21 16.68 -1.88 7.33
CA ALA A 21 15.81 -1.17 6.39
C ALA A 21 14.73 -0.29 7.08
N ALA A 22 14.51 -0.47 8.38
CA ALA A 22 13.40 0.16 9.11
C ALA A 22 13.42 1.71 9.09
N PRO A 23 14.55 2.41 9.29
CA PRO A 23 14.59 3.88 9.24
C PRO A 23 14.17 4.41 7.85
N ARG A 24 14.57 3.73 6.78
CA ARG A 24 14.16 4.06 5.41
C ARG A 24 12.67 3.81 5.17
N GLN A 25 12.10 2.76 5.75
CA GLN A 25 10.65 2.51 5.68
C GLN A 25 9.87 3.59 6.44
N HIS A 26 10.32 3.97 7.63
CA HIS A 26 9.75 5.09 8.38
C HIS A 26 9.81 6.41 7.61
N LEU A 27 10.93 6.70 6.96
CA LEU A 27 11.05 7.88 6.10
C LEU A 27 10.05 7.83 4.94
N ARG A 28 9.93 6.69 4.25
CA ARG A 28 8.96 6.52 3.16
C ARG A 28 7.52 6.78 3.64
N ALA A 29 7.14 6.23 4.78
CA ALA A 29 5.84 6.49 5.38
C ALA A 29 5.62 7.98 5.69
N ALA A 30 6.63 8.66 6.24
CA ALA A 30 6.58 10.11 6.49
C ALA A 30 6.41 10.91 5.18
N ARG A 31 7.11 10.52 4.11
CA ARG A 31 6.98 11.17 2.79
C ARG A 31 5.57 11.05 2.21
N PHE A 32 4.92 9.90 2.37
CA PHE A 32 3.51 9.75 1.98
C PHE A 32 2.61 10.71 2.76
N ARG A 33 2.82 10.89 4.08
CA ARG A 33 2.04 11.86 4.87
C ARG A 33 2.20 13.29 4.39
N ALA A 34 3.40 13.68 3.97
CA ALA A 34 3.66 14.99 3.38
C ALA A 34 2.84 15.20 2.10
N ALA A 35 2.87 14.23 1.19
CA ALA A 35 2.12 14.24 -0.07
C ALA A 35 0.60 14.22 0.14
N GLU A 36 0.10 13.34 1.02
CA GLU A 36 -1.33 13.22 1.36
C GLU A 36 -1.93 14.53 1.89
N ASN A 37 -1.16 15.28 2.68
CA ASN A 37 -1.60 16.52 3.28
C ASN A 37 -1.20 17.74 2.45
N ARG A 38 -0.37 17.59 1.40
CA ARG A 38 0.29 18.69 0.68
C ARG A 38 0.93 19.68 1.64
N ARG A 39 1.74 19.16 2.55
CA ARG A 39 2.47 19.97 3.54
C ARG A 39 3.93 19.62 3.54
N TRP A 40 4.74 20.63 3.81
CA TRP A 40 6.13 20.41 4.18
C TRP A 40 6.18 19.54 5.42
N LEU A 41 7.16 18.65 5.47
CA LEU A 41 7.43 17.81 6.64
C LEU A 41 8.88 17.95 7.06
N ALA A 42 9.08 18.31 8.33
CA ALA A 42 10.38 18.30 9.00
C ALA A 42 10.47 17.04 9.88
N ARG A 43 11.40 16.15 9.55
CA ARG A 43 11.74 14.97 10.34
C ARG A 43 13.07 15.20 11.04
N ALA A 44 13.05 15.17 12.36
CA ALA A 44 14.25 15.20 13.20
C ALA A 44 14.42 13.85 13.89
N ALA A 45 15.47 13.13 13.52
CA ALA A 45 15.84 11.85 14.10
C ALA A 45 17.19 11.96 14.80
N ILE A 46 17.30 11.43 16.03
CA ILE A 46 18.54 11.53 16.84
C ILE A 46 19.70 10.78 16.19
N THR A 47 19.48 9.51 15.84
CA THR A 47 20.46 8.63 15.18
C THR A 47 19.92 8.06 13.86
N GLY A 48 18.65 8.31 13.56
CA GLY A 48 17.99 7.91 12.33
C GLY A 48 18.14 8.93 11.22
N ILE A 49 17.34 8.76 10.17
CA ILE A 49 17.34 9.67 9.03
C ILE A 49 16.57 10.94 9.38
N SER A 50 17.29 12.07 9.39
CA SER A 50 16.70 13.41 9.47
C SER A 50 16.46 13.95 8.06
N ALA A 51 15.31 14.55 7.80
CA ALA A 51 14.95 14.98 6.45
C ALA A 51 13.94 16.11 6.42
N LEU A 52 14.03 16.93 5.37
CA LEU A 52 13.02 17.90 4.98
C LEU A 52 12.35 17.41 3.70
N VAL A 53 11.03 17.26 3.75
CA VAL A 53 10.22 16.71 2.66
C VAL A 53 9.27 17.78 2.14
N ARG A 54 9.24 17.94 0.81
CA ARG A 54 8.36 18.87 0.11
C ARG A 54 6.90 18.38 0.14
N PRO A 55 5.92 19.28 -0.13
CA PRO A 55 4.50 18.93 -0.21
C PRO A 55 4.11 17.86 -1.25
N ASP A 56 4.98 17.56 -2.21
CA ASP A 56 4.79 16.50 -3.21
C ASP A 56 5.36 15.14 -2.76
N GLY A 57 6.00 15.09 -1.59
CA GLY A 57 6.68 13.90 -1.06
C GLY A 57 8.12 13.72 -1.56
N SER A 58 8.68 14.67 -2.31
CA SER A 58 10.10 14.68 -2.69
C SER A 58 10.98 15.12 -1.52
N LEU A 59 12.23 14.64 -1.47
CA LEU A 59 13.20 15.06 -0.46
C LEU A 59 13.80 16.41 -0.86
N ALA A 60 13.74 17.38 0.05
CA ALA A 60 14.41 18.67 -0.09
C ALA A 60 15.85 18.60 0.43
N ALA A 61 16.03 17.95 1.56
CA ALA A 61 17.33 17.68 2.17
C ALA A 61 17.22 16.44 3.07
N GLU A 62 18.32 15.71 3.24
CA GLU A 62 18.39 14.50 4.06
C GLU A 62 19.76 14.40 4.73
N LEU A 63 19.78 13.84 5.93
CA LEU A 63 20.96 13.45 6.67
C LEU A 63 20.81 11.96 7.02
N GLU A 64 21.78 11.17 6.59
CA GLU A 64 21.77 9.72 6.77
C GLU A 64 21.96 9.30 8.24
N VAL A 65 21.67 8.02 8.50
CA VAL A 65 21.83 7.40 9.83
C VAL A 65 23.26 7.60 10.35
N GLY A 66 23.40 7.99 11.62
CA GLY A 66 24.69 8.16 12.27
C GLY A 66 25.53 9.35 11.79
N ARG A 67 24.99 10.25 10.96
CA ARG A 67 25.66 11.49 10.57
C ARG A 67 25.17 12.65 11.41
N GLU A 68 26.10 13.46 11.92
CA GLU A 68 25.80 14.72 12.58
C GLU A 68 25.79 15.86 11.54
N GLY A 69 24.82 16.76 11.65
CA GLY A 69 24.66 17.85 10.70
C GLY A 69 23.40 18.67 10.94
N THR A 70 23.27 19.76 10.19
CA THR A 70 22.10 20.65 10.22
C THR A 70 21.53 20.78 8.82
N LEU A 71 20.21 20.66 8.69
CA LEU A 71 19.50 20.87 7.43
C LEU A 71 18.72 22.18 7.49
N LEU A 72 18.97 23.08 6.53
CA LEU A 72 18.27 24.36 6.42
C LEU A 72 17.58 24.44 5.05
N VAL A 73 16.26 24.67 5.06
CA VAL A 73 15.47 24.85 3.84
C VAL A 73 14.37 25.86 4.13
N GLU A 74 14.11 26.77 3.20
CA GLU A 74 12.96 27.66 3.28
C GLU A 74 11.68 26.89 2.94
N ALA A 75 10.81 26.74 3.94
CA ALA A 75 9.53 26.06 3.78
C ALA A 75 8.39 27.08 3.69
N ALA A 76 7.75 27.16 2.53
CA ALA A 76 6.53 27.95 2.38
C ALA A 76 5.32 27.20 2.97
N GLY A 77 4.69 27.80 3.98
CA GLY A 77 3.43 27.32 4.53
C GLY A 77 2.33 27.29 3.45
N ARG A 78 1.49 26.26 3.48
CA ARG A 78 0.34 26.15 2.59
C ARG A 78 -0.95 25.99 3.38
N ASP A 79 -2.02 26.62 2.87
CA ASP A 79 -3.35 26.60 3.50
C ASP A 79 -4.36 25.77 2.72
N ASP A 80 -3.99 25.28 1.53
CA ASP A 80 -4.87 24.48 0.68
C ASP A 80 -5.18 23.14 1.34
N ARG A 81 -6.46 22.74 1.35
CA ARG A 81 -6.87 21.45 1.91
C ARG A 81 -6.90 20.39 0.82
N THR A 82 -6.33 19.22 1.07
CA THR A 82 -6.42 18.07 0.16
C THR A 82 -7.77 17.35 0.33
N PRO A 83 -8.28 16.66 -0.70
CA PRO A 83 -9.48 15.80 -0.57
C PRO A 83 -9.33 14.78 0.56
N TYR A 84 -8.14 14.20 0.71
CA TYR A 84 -7.80 13.29 1.81
C TYR A 84 -7.98 13.94 3.19
N SER A 85 -7.57 15.20 3.33
CA SER A 85 -7.75 15.95 4.58
C SER A 85 -9.20 16.36 4.87
N ARG A 86 -10.08 16.39 3.85
CA ARG A 86 -11.50 16.72 4.00
C ARG A 86 -12.33 15.49 4.35
N ALA A 87 -12.08 14.38 3.67
CA ALA A 87 -12.85 13.15 3.84
C ALA A 87 -11.92 11.93 3.76
N PRO A 88 -11.17 11.63 4.86
CA PRO A 88 -10.20 10.54 4.89
C PRO A 88 -10.82 9.14 4.72
N TRP A 89 -12.14 9.03 4.91
CA TRP A 89 -12.90 7.78 4.77
C TRP A 89 -13.30 7.46 3.32
N LEU A 90 -13.20 8.40 2.38
CA LEU A 90 -13.67 8.18 1.00
C LEU A 90 -12.90 7.07 0.30
N VAL A 91 -11.57 7.09 0.37
CA VAL A 91 -10.72 6.10 -0.30
C VAL A 91 -11.00 4.68 0.22
N PRO A 92 -10.92 4.39 1.53
CA PRO A 92 -11.21 3.04 2.02
C PRO A 92 -12.66 2.63 1.77
N ALA A 93 -13.64 3.55 1.92
CA ALA A 93 -15.04 3.25 1.63
C ALA A 93 -15.25 2.84 0.16
N LEU A 94 -14.62 3.54 -0.79
CA LEU A 94 -14.72 3.23 -2.21
C LEU A 94 -14.11 1.85 -2.52
N CYS A 95 -12.95 1.53 -1.93
CA CYS A 95 -12.31 0.23 -2.08
C CYS A 95 -13.19 -0.91 -1.55
N PHE A 96 -13.79 -0.76 -0.37
CA PHE A 96 -14.70 -1.76 0.18
C PHE A 96 -15.97 -1.90 -0.65
N ALA A 97 -16.52 -0.79 -1.17
CA ALA A 97 -17.68 -0.81 -2.06
C ALA A 97 -17.38 -1.56 -3.36
N ILE A 98 -16.25 -1.29 -4.01
CA ILE A 98 -15.84 -1.96 -5.26
C ILE A 98 -15.64 -3.46 -5.03
N THR A 99 -14.89 -3.84 -3.98
CA THR A 99 -14.65 -5.25 -3.65
C THR A 99 -15.94 -5.96 -3.28
N GLY A 100 -16.83 -5.31 -2.53
CA GLY A 100 -18.15 -5.83 -2.18
C GLY A 100 -19.03 -6.07 -3.41
N LEU A 101 -19.12 -5.08 -4.31
CA LEU A 101 -19.88 -5.19 -5.56
C LEU A 101 -19.32 -6.28 -6.48
N ALA A 102 -17.99 -6.37 -6.62
CA ALA A 102 -17.34 -7.41 -7.42
C ALA A 102 -17.61 -8.81 -6.84
N GLY A 103 -17.56 -8.96 -5.51
CA GLY A 103 -17.90 -10.19 -4.81
C GLY A 103 -19.37 -10.59 -4.98
N CYS A 104 -20.29 -9.63 -4.88
CA CYS A 104 -21.72 -9.87 -5.16
C CYS A 104 -21.93 -10.32 -6.62
N ALA A 105 -21.34 -9.61 -7.58
CA ALA A 105 -21.48 -9.92 -9.00
C ALA A 105 -20.87 -11.29 -9.40
N ALA A 106 -19.83 -11.76 -8.70
CA ALA A 106 -19.30 -13.10 -8.88
C ALA A 106 -20.29 -14.16 -8.36
N ARG A 107 -20.80 -13.99 -7.14
CA ARG A 107 -21.79 -14.89 -6.53
C ARG A 107 -23.09 -15.00 -7.34
N HIS A 108 -23.54 -13.89 -7.95
CA HIS A 108 -24.71 -13.90 -8.82
C HIS A 108 -24.49 -14.65 -10.15
N ARG A 109 -23.26 -14.64 -10.68
CA ARG A 109 -22.90 -15.40 -11.90
C ARG A 109 -22.80 -16.90 -11.63
N ASP A 110 -22.29 -17.28 -10.47
CA ASP A 110 -22.22 -18.69 -10.05
C ASP A 110 -23.62 -19.27 -9.83
N ALA A 111 -24.52 -18.49 -9.21
CA ALA A 111 -25.92 -18.88 -9.04
C ALA A 111 -26.68 -19.05 -10.38
N ALA A 112 -26.35 -18.26 -11.40
CA ALA A 112 -26.93 -18.39 -12.75
C ALA A 112 -26.35 -19.58 -13.56
N THR A 113 -25.15 -20.05 -13.21
CA THR A 113 -24.42 -21.10 -13.96
C THR A 113 -24.66 -22.50 -13.37
N GLY A 114 -25.02 -22.60 -12.08
CA GLY A 114 -25.32 -23.87 -11.39
C GLY A 114 -26.60 -24.60 -11.84
N GLY A 115 -27.38 -24.04 -12.79
CA GLY A 115 -28.61 -24.66 -13.30
C GLY A 115 -28.44 -25.64 -14.48
N ARG A 116 -27.22 -25.91 -14.96
CA ARG A 116 -26.99 -26.72 -16.19
C ARG A 116 -26.27 -28.06 -15.99
N THR A 117 -26.17 -28.58 -14.78
CA THR A 117 -25.61 -29.93 -14.53
C THR A 117 -26.64 -30.88 -13.92
N SER A 118 -27.61 -31.33 -14.73
CA SER A 118 -28.21 -32.66 -14.57
C SER A 118 -28.93 -33.07 -15.86
N SER A 119 -28.33 -33.97 -16.63
CA SER A 119 -29.00 -34.97 -17.51
C SER A 119 -28.01 -35.52 -18.55
N GLY A 120 -27.84 -36.85 -18.58
CA GLY A 120 -27.14 -37.59 -19.63
C GLY A 120 -25.90 -38.36 -19.12
N SER A 121 -26.04 -39.47 -18.38
CA SER A 121 -26.33 -40.83 -18.88
C SER A 121 -25.20 -41.47 -19.69
N GLY A 122 -24.48 -42.41 -19.05
CA GLY A 122 -24.04 -43.69 -19.61
C GLY A 122 -23.03 -43.67 -20.76
N GLY A 123 -21.78 -44.04 -20.48
CA GLY A 123 -20.78 -44.40 -21.49
C GLY A 123 -19.76 -45.37 -20.91
N GLU A 124 -19.90 -46.63 -21.31
CA GLU A 124 -19.10 -47.84 -21.05
C GLU A 124 -17.59 -47.69 -20.74
N ILE A 125 -17.12 -48.55 -19.82
CA ILE A 125 -15.72 -48.93 -19.64
C ILE A 125 -15.38 -49.95 -20.74
N PRO A 126 -14.40 -49.71 -21.65
CA PRO A 126 -13.99 -50.72 -22.61
C PRO A 126 -13.16 -51.84 -21.93
N PRO A 127 -13.33 -53.12 -22.31
CA PRO A 127 -12.60 -54.23 -21.71
C PRO A 127 -11.13 -54.26 -22.15
N ALA A 128 -10.26 -54.70 -21.22
CA ALA A 128 -8.83 -54.84 -21.39
C ALA A 128 -8.46 -55.83 -22.52
N ALA A 129 -7.70 -55.37 -23.51
CA ALA A 129 -7.15 -56.22 -24.56
C ALA A 129 -5.95 -57.03 -24.02
N SER A 130 -6.06 -58.35 -24.14
CA SER A 130 -5.02 -59.34 -23.89
C SER A 130 -3.87 -59.24 -24.89
N ALA A 131 -2.63 -59.15 -24.40
CA ALA A 131 -1.42 -59.22 -25.23
C ALA A 131 -1.14 -60.67 -25.69
N PRO A 132 -0.86 -60.93 -26.97
CA PRO A 132 -0.33 -62.22 -27.40
C PRO A 132 1.17 -62.34 -27.06
N GLY A 133 1.54 -63.53 -26.57
CA GLY A 133 2.90 -63.90 -26.21
C GLY A 133 3.87 -63.89 -27.40
N ASN A 134 5.13 -63.60 -27.09
CA ASN A 134 6.24 -63.79 -28.01
C ASN A 134 7.09 -64.97 -27.55
N VAL A 135 7.10 -66.01 -28.40
CA VAL A 135 8.04 -67.12 -28.42
C VAL A 135 8.94 -66.89 -29.62
N GLY A 136 10.26 -66.85 -29.40
CA GLY A 136 11.28 -66.69 -30.44
C GLY A 136 12.56 -66.10 -29.88
#